data_AF-A0A6N6MDN3-F1
#
_entry.id   AF-A0A6N6MDN3-F1
#
_cell.length_a   1.000
_cell.length_b   1.000
_cell.length_c   1.000
_cell.angle_alpha   90.00
_cell.angle_beta   90.00
_cell.angle_gamma   90.00
#
_symmetry.space_group_name_H-M   'P 1'
#
loop_
_entity.id
_entity.type
_entity.pdbx_description
1 polymer ?
#
loop_
_entity_poly.entity_id
_entity_poly.type
_entity_poly.pdbx_seq_one_letter_code
_entity_poly.pdbx_strand_id
1 'polypeptide(L)'
;MTIETLFASDQKINAHNSVFLAGPSPKDGEMLNGWRRQVIKRFESIEDEQINSMQLIIPQPKTGYWDDVMTEHYTEKDQTLWEHDKMLESKVVAFWLPTFWTSEKAGSYPANIGPSSRFEFGFFLSNAIQNKNQKIIVGSPHRAESLNWAKILCEKYGISWHYPDTDDAIPNSFYNAIVRAIKE
;
A
#
# COMPACT_ATOMS: atom_id res chain seq x y z
N MET A 1 -22.94 0.30 6.27
CA MET A 1 -21.66 0.11 7.01
C MET A 1 -20.56 0.72 6.16
N THR A 2 -19.58 1.33 6.79
CA THR A 2 -18.53 2.11 6.13
C THR A 2 -17.21 1.36 6.28
N ILE A 3 -16.36 1.42 5.26
CA ILE A 3 -14.99 0.90 5.30
C ILE A 3 -14.25 1.51 6.50
N GLU A 4 -13.64 0.66 7.31
CA GLU A 4 -12.88 1.10 8.48
C GLU A 4 -11.44 1.37 8.04
N THR A 5 -10.95 2.61 8.23
CA THR A 5 -9.57 2.98 7.90
C THR A 5 -8.73 3.07 9.16
N LEU A 6 -7.73 2.20 9.26
CA LEU A 6 -6.79 2.10 10.36
C LEU A 6 -5.48 2.78 9.97
N PHE A 7 -5.22 3.95 10.54
CA PHE A 7 -3.89 4.57 10.50
C PHE A 7 -2.96 3.90 11.52
N ALA A 8 -1.67 4.23 11.51
CA ALA A 8 -0.69 3.75 12.50
C ALA A 8 -1.28 3.83 13.92
N SER A 9 -1.72 2.68 14.45
CA SER A 9 -2.52 2.56 15.67
C SER A 9 -2.54 1.12 16.19
N ASP A 10 -2.83 0.95 17.48
CA ASP A 10 -2.87 -0.37 18.14
C ASP A 10 -4.17 -1.16 17.87
N GLN A 11 -4.97 -0.76 16.88
CA GLN A 11 -6.23 -1.44 16.58
C GLN A 11 -5.99 -2.83 15.98
N LYS A 12 -6.86 -3.79 16.34
CA LYS A 12 -6.78 -5.17 15.85
C LYS A 12 -7.22 -5.24 14.39
N ILE A 13 -6.50 -6.03 13.61
CA ILE A 13 -6.84 -6.30 12.21
C ILE A 13 -7.75 -7.53 12.12
N ASN A 14 -8.76 -7.44 11.25
CA ASN A 14 -9.53 -8.56 10.75
C ASN A 14 -8.76 -9.22 9.61
N ALA A 15 -8.00 -10.28 9.92
CA ALA A 15 -7.14 -10.99 8.97
C ALA A 15 -7.89 -11.58 7.74
N HIS A 16 -9.22 -11.69 7.78
CA HIS A 16 -10.02 -12.19 6.67
C HIS A 16 -10.61 -11.09 5.78
N ASN A 17 -10.54 -9.83 6.20
CA ASN A 17 -11.12 -8.72 5.46
C ASN A 17 -10.31 -7.43 5.63
N SER A 18 -9.02 -7.51 5.29
CA SER A 18 -8.06 -6.42 5.50
C SER A 18 -7.15 -6.23 4.30
N VAL A 19 -6.83 -4.96 4.02
CA VAL A 19 -5.90 -4.56 2.97
C VAL A 19 -4.87 -3.61 3.58
N PHE A 20 -3.60 -4.00 3.55
CA PHE A 20 -2.50 -3.10 3.87
C PHE A 20 -2.03 -2.35 2.62
N LEU A 21 -1.97 -1.02 2.68
CA LEU A 21 -1.48 -0.18 1.58
C LEU A 21 0.02 0.08 1.71
N ALA A 22 0.83 -0.79 1.10
CA ALA A 22 2.29 -0.73 1.15
C ALA A 22 2.89 0.13 0.02
N GLY A 23 4.11 0.63 0.22
CA GLY A 23 4.81 1.50 -0.72
C GLY A 23 5.45 2.73 -0.08
N PRO A 24 6.24 3.51 -0.82
CA PRO A 24 6.95 4.66 -0.27
C PRO A 24 5.97 5.71 0.26
N SER A 25 6.30 6.26 1.42
CA SER A 25 5.62 7.43 1.99
C SER A 25 6.32 8.72 1.52
N PRO A 26 5.56 9.78 1.21
CA PRO A 26 6.12 11.11 1.06
C PRO A 26 6.57 11.65 2.43
N LYS A 27 7.19 12.85 2.42
CA LYS A 27 7.61 13.51 3.66
C LYS A 27 6.41 14.04 4.46
N ASP A 28 6.68 14.46 5.68
CA ASP A 28 5.68 15.11 6.55
C ASP A 28 5.00 16.29 5.86
N GLY A 29 3.68 16.38 6.05
CA GLY A 29 2.82 17.38 5.42
C GLY A 29 2.40 17.07 3.98
N GLU A 30 3.06 16.14 3.28
CA GLU A 30 2.70 15.76 1.90
C GLU A 30 1.78 14.52 1.84
N MET A 31 1.67 13.76 2.93
CA MET A 31 0.91 12.48 2.96
C MET A 31 -0.58 12.64 2.68
N LEU A 32 -1.19 13.77 3.07
CA LEU A 32 -2.62 14.02 2.87
C LEU A 32 -3.05 14.12 1.41
N ASN A 33 -2.11 14.46 0.52
CA ASN A 33 -2.32 14.53 -0.93
C ASN A 33 -1.76 13.30 -1.66
N GLY A 34 -1.19 12.34 -0.92
CA GLY A 34 -0.56 11.15 -1.48
C GLY A 34 -1.55 10.14 -2.04
N TRP A 35 -1.02 9.18 -2.80
CA TRP A 35 -1.80 8.14 -3.47
C TRP A 35 -2.67 7.30 -2.52
N ARG A 36 -2.22 7.04 -1.29
CA ARG A 36 -3.00 6.32 -0.28
C ARG A 36 -4.32 7.03 0.03
N ARG A 37 -4.31 8.36 0.09
CA ARG A 37 -5.51 9.16 0.34
C ARG A 37 -6.46 9.13 -0.85
N GLN A 38 -5.94 9.05 -2.09
CA GLN A 38 -6.78 8.78 -3.26
C GLN A 38 -7.43 7.40 -3.17
N VAL A 39 -6.69 6.38 -2.68
CA VAL A 39 -7.23 5.03 -2.49
C VAL A 39 -8.32 4.98 -1.43
N ILE A 40 -8.08 5.59 -0.26
CA ILE A 40 -9.07 5.70 0.81
C ILE A 40 -10.35 6.36 0.30
N LYS A 41 -10.24 7.55 -0.31
CA LYS A 41 -11.41 8.27 -0.85
C LYS A 41 -12.19 7.46 -1.88
N ARG A 42 -11.49 6.73 -2.76
CA ARG A 42 -12.13 5.85 -3.75
C ARG A 42 -12.97 4.79 -3.04
N PHE A 43 -12.38 4.11 -2.06
CA PHE A 43 -13.07 3.07 -1.30
C PHE A 43 -14.25 3.61 -0.49
N GLU A 44 -14.08 4.75 0.19
CA GLU A 44 -15.16 5.42 0.92
C GLU A 44 -16.34 5.83 0.03
N SER A 45 -16.13 6.00 -1.28
CA SER A 45 -17.17 6.33 -2.26
C SER A 45 -17.88 5.13 -2.89
N ILE A 46 -17.42 3.89 -2.61
CA ILE A 46 -18.01 2.68 -3.20
C ILE A 46 -19.13 2.17 -2.28
N GLU A 47 -20.33 2.05 -2.83
CA GLU A 47 -21.45 1.35 -2.20
C GLU A 47 -21.43 -0.12 -2.63
N ASP A 48 -20.69 -0.97 -1.91
CA ASP A 48 -20.65 -2.42 -2.17
C ASP A 48 -20.69 -3.19 -0.84
N GLU A 49 -21.82 -3.83 -0.56
CA GLU A 49 -22.07 -4.56 0.69
C GLU A 49 -21.04 -5.63 1.01
N GLN A 50 -20.39 -6.21 -0.01
CA GLN A 50 -19.40 -7.26 0.19
C GLN A 50 -18.04 -6.73 0.66
N ILE A 51 -17.77 -5.43 0.50
CA ILE A 51 -16.54 -4.79 1.00
C ILE A 51 -16.81 -3.80 2.14
N ASN A 52 -18.07 -3.61 2.54
CA ASN A 52 -18.47 -2.67 3.59
C ASN A 52 -17.94 -2.99 5.00
N SER A 53 -17.34 -4.15 5.20
CA SER A 53 -16.65 -4.55 6.45
C SER A 53 -15.12 -4.68 6.29
N MET A 54 -14.59 -4.24 5.14
CA MET A 54 -13.16 -4.26 4.87
C MET A 54 -12.44 -3.22 5.72
N GLN A 55 -11.28 -3.60 6.25
CA GLN A 55 -10.34 -2.69 6.88
C GLN A 55 -9.24 -2.26 5.90
N LEU A 56 -9.03 -0.95 5.79
CA LEU A 56 -7.88 -0.39 5.08
C LEU A 56 -6.81 0.02 6.09
N ILE A 57 -5.65 -0.62 6.05
CA ILE A 57 -4.54 -0.36 6.95
C ILE A 57 -3.51 0.53 6.24
N ILE A 58 -3.21 1.65 6.88
CA ILE A 58 -2.45 2.76 6.32
C ILE A 58 -1.21 2.99 7.18
N PRO A 59 0.01 2.77 6.66
CA PRO A 59 1.27 2.97 7.39
C PRO A 59 1.69 4.44 7.46
N GLN A 60 0.71 5.31 7.76
CA GLN A 60 0.92 6.75 7.85
C GLN A 60 0.04 7.30 8.97
N PRO A 61 0.46 8.38 9.64
CA PRO A 61 -0.39 9.13 10.55
C PRO A 61 -1.65 9.62 9.83
N LYS A 62 -2.76 9.70 10.55
CA LYS A 62 -4.01 10.25 10.00
C LYS A 62 -3.82 11.70 9.54
N THR A 63 -3.09 12.47 10.33
CA THR A 63 -2.77 13.89 10.12
C THR A 63 -1.74 14.12 9.02
N GLY A 64 -0.94 13.10 8.68
CA GLY A 64 0.17 13.19 7.73
C GLY A 64 1.46 13.78 8.30
N TYR A 65 1.59 13.87 9.62
CA TYR A 65 2.79 14.30 10.34
C TYR A 65 3.19 13.22 11.35
N TRP A 66 4.46 12.79 11.31
CA TRP A 66 4.95 11.75 12.22
C TRP A 66 5.06 12.24 13.66
N ASP A 67 5.29 13.53 13.86
CA ASP A 67 5.34 14.16 15.19
C ASP A 67 4.03 14.00 15.99
N ASP A 68 2.90 13.71 15.32
CA ASP A 68 1.61 13.47 15.98
C ASP A 68 1.46 12.06 16.56
N VAL A 69 2.32 11.11 16.17
CA VAL A 69 2.26 9.70 16.62
C VAL A 69 3.56 9.23 17.26
N MET A 70 4.70 9.80 16.87
CA MET A 70 6.00 9.45 17.42
C MET A 70 6.16 10.06 18.81
N THR A 71 6.59 9.23 19.76
CA THR A 71 6.81 9.63 21.16
C THR A 71 8.09 9.00 21.69
N GLU A 72 8.50 9.31 22.92
CA GLU A 72 9.60 8.61 23.59
C GLU A 72 9.34 7.09 23.72
N HIS A 73 8.07 6.67 23.69
CA HIS A 73 7.66 5.26 23.83
C HIS A 73 7.14 4.63 22.53
N TYR A 74 7.08 5.39 21.44
CA TYR A 74 6.69 4.92 20.12
C TYR A 74 7.65 5.50 19.09
N THR A 75 8.61 4.68 18.67
CA THR A 75 9.74 5.07 17.85
C THR A 75 9.65 4.52 16.43
N GLU A 76 10.58 4.88 15.56
CA GLU A 76 10.72 4.30 14.22
C GLU A 76 10.83 2.77 14.24
N LYS A 77 11.47 2.20 15.28
CA LYS A 77 11.53 0.75 15.47
C LYS A 77 10.14 0.16 15.66
N ASP A 78 9.34 0.77 16.53
CA ASP A 78 7.99 0.29 16.85
C ASP A 78 7.08 0.42 15.63
N GLN A 79 7.17 1.53 14.90
CA GLN A 79 6.48 1.70 13.61
C GLN A 79 6.90 0.64 12.59
N THR A 80 8.19 0.37 12.45
CA THR A 80 8.70 -0.63 11.50
C THR A 80 8.18 -2.03 11.81
N LEU A 81 8.20 -2.42 13.09
CA LEU A 81 7.68 -3.72 13.53
C LEU A 81 6.16 -3.79 13.36
N TRP A 82 5.45 -2.72 13.73
CA TRP A 82 4.01 -2.61 13.53
C TRP A 82 3.62 -2.78 12.06
N GLU A 83 4.30 -2.09 11.13
CA GLU A 83 4.03 -2.21 9.70
C GLU A 83 4.23 -3.64 9.20
N HIS A 84 5.33 -4.29 9.63
CA HIS A 84 5.62 -5.66 9.28
C HIS A 84 4.54 -6.63 9.78
N ASP A 85 4.18 -6.53 11.06
CA ASP A 85 3.15 -7.37 11.68
C ASP A 85 1.79 -7.14 11.02
N LYS A 86 1.43 -5.89 10.71
CA LYS A 86 0.17 -5.58 10.02
C LYS A 86 0.14 -6.09 8.59
N MET A 87 1.26 -6.06 7.87
CA MET A 87 1.34 -6.71 6.57
C MET A 87 1.23 -8.24 6.67
N LEU A 88 1.82 -8.89 7.69
CA LEU A 88 1.67 -10.33 7.92
C LEU A 88 0.23 -10.73 8.27
N GLU A 89 -0.46 -9.91 9.09
CA GLU A 89 -1.85 -10.14 9.51
C GLU A 89 -2.87 -9.90 8.38
N SER A 90 -2.54 -9.05 7.39
CA SER A 90 -3.50 -8.63 6.37
C SER A 90 -3.81 -9.72 5.34
N LYS A 91 -5.08 -9.83 4.92
CA LYS A 91 -5.48 -10.71 3.81
C LYS A 91 -4.81 -10.30 2.50
N VAL A 92 -4.76 -9.00 2.25
CA VAL A 92 -4.20 -8.42 1.03
C VAL A 92 -3.10 -7.43 1.40
N VAL A 93 -1.95 -7.53 0.74
CA VAL A 93 -0.92 -6.49 0.76
C VAL A 93 -0.87 -5.85 -0.63
N ALA A 94 -1.29 -4.59 -0.71
CA ALA A 94 -1.39 -3.84 -1.95
C ALA A 94 -0.23 -2.83 -2.05
N PHE A 95 0.75 -3.13 -2.90
CA PHE A 95 1.91 -2.28 -3.16
C PHE A 95 1.65 -1.31 -4.30
N TRP A 96 1.75 -0.01 -4.02
CA TRP A 96 1.94 1.00 -5.06
C TRP A 96 3.36 1.55 -4.97
N LEU A 97 4.14 1.45 -6.05
CA LEU A 97 5.58 1.74 -6.06
C LEU A 97 5.93 2.95 -6.95
N PRO A 98 5.61 4.20 -6.55
CA PRO A 98 6.03 5.40 -7.26
C PRO A 98 7.49 5.74 -6.90
N THR A 99 8.43 4.92 -7.37
CA THR A 99 9.85 5.06 -7.00
C THR A 99 10.62 5.90 -8.00
N PHE A 100 11.25 6.98 -7.54
CA PHE A 100 11.96 7.95 -8.39
C PHE A 100 13.25 8.44 -7.75
N TRP A 101 14.30 8.63 -8.55
CA TRP A 101 15.60 9.14 -8.08
C TRP A 101 15.61 10.66 -7.90
N THR A 102 14.86 11.40 -8.71
CA THR A 102 14.89 12.87 -8.74
C THR A 102 13.48 13.45 -8.81
N SER A 103 13.29 14.68 -8.32
CA SER A 103 11.97 15.35 -8.34
C SER A 103 11.52 15.70 -9.75
N GLU A 104 12.47 16.05 -10.64
CA GLU A 104 12.19 16.30 -12.06
C GLU A 104 11.55 15.07 -12.71
N LYS A 105 12.11 13.89 -12.42
CA LYS A 105 11.46 12.65 -12.81
C LYS A 105 10.19 12.52 -12.00
N ALA A 106 10.16 12.57 -10.68
CA ALA A 106 8.99 12.20 -9.86
C ALA A 106 7.67 12.95 -10.11
N GLY A 107 7.67 14.11 -10.77
CA GLY A 107 6.45 14.78 -11.22
C GLY A 107 5.54 15.12 -10.04
N SER A 108 4.33 14.57 -9.99
CA SER A 108 3.40 14.72 -8.86
C SER A 108 3.74 13.85 -7.65
N TYR A 109 4.62 12.86 -7.82
CA TYR A 109 5.07 11.97 -6.75
C TYR A 109 6.30 12.54 -6.04
N PRO A 110 6.55 12.15 -4.77
CA PRO A 110 7.80 12.48 -4.10
C PRO A 110 8.99 11.82 -4.80
N ALA A 111 10.13 12.51 -4.84
CA ALA A 111 11.42 11.91 -5.19
C ALA A 111 11.87 10.96 -4.09
N ASN A 112 11.38 9.73 -4.14
CA ASN A 112 11.66 8.69 -3.16
C ASN A 112 11.90 7.37 -3.89
N ILE A 113 13.08 6.79 -3.74
CA ILE A 113 13.40 5.49 -4.35
C ILE A 113 12.78 4.30 -3.60
N GLY A 114 12.20 4.53 -2.42
CA GLY A 114 11.51 3.53 -1.59
C GLY A 114 12.36 2.34 -1.15
N PRO A 115 13.52 2.52 -0.49
CA PRO A 115 14.37 1.39 -0.11
C PRO A 115 13.66 0.38 0.79
N SER A 116 12.96 0.84 1.84
CA SER A 116 12.17 -0.01 2.74
C SER A 116 11.09 -0.77 1.97
N SER A 117 10.31 -0.08 1.14
CA SER A 117 9.26 -0.69 0.32
C SER A 117 9.76 -1.75 -0.66
N ARG A 118 11.02 -1.66 -1.12
CA ARG A 118 11.63 -2.72 -1.95
C ARG A 118 11.96 -3.96 -1.12
N PHE A 119 12.45 -3.80 0.11
CA PHE A 119 12.68 -4.93 1.02
C PHE A 119 11.36 -5.59 1.41
N GLU A 120 10.36 -4.80 1.80
CA GLU A 120 9.00 -5.26 2.11
C GLU A 120 8.42 -6.02 0.92
N PHE A 121 8.48 -5.44 -0.29
CA PHE A 121 7.97 -6.06 -1.50
C PHE A 121 8.62 -7.43 -1.75
N GLY A 122 9.95 -7.54 -1.63
CA GLY A 122 10.64 -8.82 -1.81
C GLY A 122 10.19 -9.89 -0.81
N PHE A 123 10.05 -9.50 0.47
CA PHE A 123 9.58 -10.40 1.52
C PHE A 123 8.14 -10.88 1.26
N PHE A 124 7.22 -9.94 1.00
CA PHE A 124 5.80 -10.26 0.82
C PHE A 124 5.47 -10.89 -0.53
N LEU A 125 6.30 -10.66 -1.56
CA LEU A 125 6.25 -11.44 -2.80
C LEU A 125 6.55 -12.91 -2.51
N SER A 126 7.64 -13.20 -1.80
CA SER A 126 7.98 -14.57 -1.39
C SER A 126 6.89 -15.17 -0.51
N ASN A 127 6.33 -14.40 0.42
CA ASN A 127 5.25 -14.86 1.29
C ASN A 127 4.00 -15.23 0.48
N ALA A 128 3.55 -14.38 -0.45
CA ALA A 128 2.38 -14.65 -1.28
C ALA A 128 2.56 -15.86 -2.23
N ILE A 129 3.80 -16.13 -2.67
CA ILE A 129 4.11 -17.32 -3.47
C ILE A 129 3.94 -18.61 -2.64
N GLN A 130 4.29 -18.56 -1.35
CA GLN A 130 4.28 -19.73 -0.46
C GLN A 130 2.94 -19.90 0.28
N ASN A 131 2.27 -18.79 0.61
CA ASN A 131 1.02 -18.73 1.37
C ASN A 131 -0.14 -18.31 0.46
N LYS A 132 -0.99 -19.26 0.08
CA LYS A 132 -2.14 -19.01 -0.80
C LYS A 132 -3.24 -18.14 -0.19
N ASN A 133 -3.24 -17.98 1.14
CA ASN A 133 -4.26 -17.23 1.88
C ASN A 133 -3.97 -15.71 1.90
N GLN A 134 -2.73 -15.30 1.68
CA GLN A 134 -2.38 -13.89 1.55
C GLN A 134 -2.21 -13.53 0.06
N LYS A 135 -2.88 -12.47 -0.37
CA LYS A 135 -2.77 -11.96 -1.75
C LYS A 135 -1.84 -10.76 -1.80
N ILE A 136 -1.05 -10.67 -2.87
CA ILE A 136 -0.27 -9.48 -3.19
C ILE A 136 -0.82 -8.84 -4.46
N ILE A 137 -0.97 -7.52 -4.43
CA ILE A 137 -1.39 -6.72 -5.57
C ILE A 137 -0.33 -5.65 -5.75
N VAL A 138 0.14 -5.45 -6.99
CA VAL A 138 1.26 -4.56 -7.26
C VAL A 138 0.96 -3.63 -8.42
N GLY A 139 1.34 -2.36 -8.26
CA GLY A 139 1.29 -1.39 -9.33
C GLY A 139 2.34 -0.31 -9.18
N SER A 140 2.51 0.45 -10.25
CA SER A 140 3.39 1.62 -10.25
C SER A 140 3.00 2.58 -11.38
N PRO A 141 3.42 3.86 -11.31
CA PRO A 141 3.52 4.70 -12.50
C PRO A 141 4.38 4.02 -13.58
N HIS A 142 4.11 4.29 -14.86
CA HIS A 142 4.88 3.70 -15.98
C HIS A 142 6.37 4.02 -15.90
N ARG A 143 6.63 5.28 -15.57
CA ARG A 143 7.91 5.95 -15.40
C ARG A 143 8.67 5.64 -14.11
N ALA A 144 8.09 4.84 -13.19
CA ALA A 144 8.75 4.48 -11.95
C ALA A 144 10.04 3.68 -12.22
N GLU A 145 11.09 4.02 -11.49
CA GLU A 145 12.47 3.60 -11.76
C GLU A 145 12.87 2.38 -10.93
N SER A 146 13.75 1.55 -11.48
CA SER A 146 14.34 0.37 -10.81
C SER A 146 13.35 -0.74 -10.40
N LEU A 147 12.26 -0.93 -11.16
CA LEU A 147 11.25 -1.97 -10.90
C LEU A 147 11.28 -3.15 -11.88
N ASN A 148 12.17 -3.15 -12.89
CA ASN A 148 12.16 -4.16 -13.96
C ASN A 148 12.33 -5.60 -13.43
N TRP A 149 13.23 -5.80 -12.46
CA TRP A 149 13.44 -7.12 -11.87
C TRP A 149 12.19 -7.61 -11.10
N ALA A 150 11.55 -6.74 -10.34
CA ALA A 150 10.31 -7.04 -9.63
C ALA A 150 9.17 -7.44 -10.59
N LYS A 151 9.04 -6.71 -11.72
CA LYS A 151 8.04 -7.01 -12.77
C LYS A 151 8.21 -8.40 -13.36
N ILE A 152 9.44 -8.77 -13.73
CA ILE A 152 9.76 -10.10 -14.29
C ILE A 152 9.40 -11.21 -13.30
N LEU A 153 9.68 -11.02 -12.01
CA LEU A 153 9.30 -12.02 -11.01
C LEU A 153 7.78 -12.10 -10.83
N CYS A 154 7.08 -10.98 -10.74
CA CYS A 154 5.62 -10.98 -10.68
C CYS A 154 5.01 -11.75 -11.86
N GLU A 155 5.48 -11.48 -13.08
CA GLU A 155 5.04 -12.20 -14.29
C GLU A 155 5.28 -13.72 -14.17
N LYS A 156 6.48 -14.13 -13.76
CA LYS A 156 6.83 -15.54 -13.54
C LYS A 156 5.87 -16.25 -12.58
N TYR A 157 5.39 -15.56 -11.57
CA TYR A 157 4.50 -16.11 -10.54
C TYR A 157 3.02 -15.77 -10.76
N GLY A 158 2.65 -15.25 -11.93
CA GLY A 158 1.25 -14.97 -12.30
C GLY A 158 0.63 -13.78 -11.55
N ILE A 159 1.44 -12.89 -10.98
CA ILE A 159 1.00 -11.67 -10.30
C ILE A 159 0.95 -10.55 -11.35
N SER A 160 -0.24 -9.99 -11.56
CA SER A 160 -0.44 -8.88 -12.49
C SER A 160 0.18 -7.59 -11.97
N TRP A 161 0.80 -6.81 -12.85
CA TRP A 161 1.31 -5.48 -12.55
C TRP A 161 0.37 -4.41 -13.11
N HIS A 162 -0.13 -3.54 -12.23
CA HIS A 162 -1.10 -2.52 -12.60
C HIS A 162 -0.42 -1.18 -12.92
N TYR A 163 -0.85 -0.56 -14.02
CA TYR A 163 -0.35 0.73 -14.49
C TYR A 163 -1.49 1.72 -14.68
N PRO A 164 -1.24 3.02 -14.48
CA PRO A 164 -2.25 4.04 -14.63
C PRO A 164 -2.46 4.41 -16.10
N ASP A 165 -3.70 4.71 -16.49
CA ASP A 165 -3.99 5.23 -17.84
C ASP A 165 -3.42 6.65 -18.02
N THR A 166 -3.26 7.38 -16.91
CA THR A 166 -2.65 8.72 -16.82
C THR A 166 -1.72 8.78 -15.62
N ASP A 167 -0.53 9.35 -15.77
CA ASP A 167 0.60 9.19 -14.84
C ASP A 167 0.34 9.50 -13.35
N ASP A 168 -0.70 10.27 -12.99
CA ASP A 168 -0.94 10.75 -11.63
C ASP A 168 -2.08 10.05 -10.86
N ALA A 169 -2.75 9.07 -11.47
CA ALA A 169 -3.90 8.39 -10.88
C ALA A 169 -3.59 6.93 -10.50
N ILE A 170 -4.18 6.42 -9.43
CA ILE A 170 -4.20 4.96 -9.23
C ILE A 170 -5.18 4.33 -10.24
N PRO A 171 -4.80 3.29 -10.99
CA PRO A 171 -5.66 2.72 -12.02
C PRO A 171 -6.84 1.95 -11.41
N ASN A 172 -7.98 1.97 -12.12
CA ASN A 172 -9.13 1.12 -11.82
C ASN A 172 -8.76 -0.37 -11.72
N SER A 173 -7.78 -0.82 -12.52
CA SER A 173 -7.33 -2.22 -12.48
C SER A 173 -6.72 -2.61 -11.14
N PHE A 174 -6.02 -1.69 -10.46
CA PHE A 174 -5.45 -1.93 -9.12
C PHE A 174 -6.55 -1.99 -8.06
N TYR A 175 -7.51 -1.06 -8.09
CA TYR A 175 -8.68 -1.10 -7.21
C TYR A 175 -9.51 -2.37 -7.37
N ASN A 176 -9.82 -2.73 -8.62
CA ASN A 176 -10.63 -3.90 -8.92
C ASN A 176 -9.92 -5.20 -8.52
N ALA A 177 -8.59 -5.25 -8.58
CA ALA A 177 -7.82 -6.37 -8.07
C ALA A 177 -7.97 -6.49 -6.54
N ILE A 178 -7.95 -5.37 -5.80
CA ILE A 178 -8.14 -5.38 -4.33
C ILE A 178 -9.53 -5.90 -3.99
N VAL A 179 -10.56 -5.35 -4.62
CA VAL A 179 -11.96 -5.76 -4.41
C VAL A 179 -12.13 -7.26 -4.69
N ARG A 180 -11.56 -7.76 -5.79
CA ARG A 180 -11.61 -9.19 -6.12
C ARG A 180 -10.92 -10.05 -5.06
N ALA A 181 -9.71 -9.68 -4.66
CA ALA A 181 -8.94 -10.42 -3.66
C ALA A 181 -9.63 -10.48 -2.29
N ILE A 182 -10.44 -9.45 -1.95
CA ILE A 182 -11.23 -9.44 -0.73
C ILE A 182 -12.44 -10.38 -0.82
N LYS A 183 -13.07 -10.50 -1.99
CA LYS A 183 -14.26 -11.34 -2.21
C LYS A 183 -13.97 -12.83 -2.35
N GLU A 184 -12.75 -13.20 -2.75
CA GLU A 184 -12.26 -14.59 -2.82
C GLU A 184 -11.94 -15.18 -1.44
#